data_AF-A0A644WDD8-F1
#
_entry.id   AF-A0A644WDD8-F1
#
_cell.length_a   1.000
_cell.length_b   1.000
_cell.length_c   1.000
_cell.angle_alpha   90.00
_cell.angle_beta   90.00
_cell.angle_gamma   90.00
#
_symmetry.space_group_name_H-M   'P 1'
#
loop_
_entity.id
_entity.type
_entity.pdbx_description
1 polymer ?
#
loop_
_entity_poly.entity_id
_entity_poly.type
_entity_poly.pdbx_seq_one_letter_code
_entity_poly.pdbx_strand_id
1 'polypeptide(L)'
;MERLTQHTPINFGYAEYELVRGADEQDVISRLGRYEDTGYTPEDFDRLCREMSQIRLSVGADTYEHLREIVYAYKDGYPPCKVGDVVYFIINDYCPMQQKRVKFVQSASIDSISFHKDWWCLNTHHRNYYKEDIGKTMFLTRKEAEIALKEVV
;
A
#
# COMPACT_ATOMS: atom_id res chain seq x y z
N MET A 1 11.71 19.54 -12.93
CA MET A 1 13.09 19.95 -13.23
C MET A 1 13.12 20.39 -14.69
N GLU A 2 13.68 21.56 -15.00
CA GLU A 2 13.78 22.02 -16.38
C GLU A 2 14.82 21.20 -17.15
N ARG A 3 14.49 20.87 -18.41
CA ARG A 3 15.37 20.13 -19.31
C ARG A 3 16.34 21.13 -19.96
N LEU A 4 17.64 20.97 -19.70
CA LEU A 4 18.69 21.86 -20.21
C LEU A 4 19.24 21.45 -21.58
N THR A 5 18.83 20.30 -22.10
CA THR A 5 19.27 19.79 -23.40
C THR A 5 18.11 19.63 -24.36
N GLN A 6 18.31 20.02 -25.61
CA GLN A 6 17.39 19.76 -26.71
C GLN A 6 17.99 18.73 -27.65
N HIS A 7 17.14 17.89 -28.21
CA HIS A 7 17.56 16.93 -29.23
C HIS A 7 17.44 17.61 -30.59
N THR A 8 18.54 17.75 -31.32
CA THR A 8 18.46 18.26 -32.69
C THR A 8 17.97 17.17 -33.63
N PRO A 9 17.07 17.47 -34.59
CA PRO A 9 16.67 16.50 -35.59
C PRO A 9 17.90 15.97 -36.31
N ILE A 10 17.88 14.68 -36.68
CA ILE A 10 19.00 14.01 -37.35
C ILE A 10 19.39 14.82 -38.58
N ASN A 11 20.53 15.50 -38.51
CA ASN A 11 21.13 16.18 -39.64
C ASN A 11 22.41 15.41 -39.98
N PHE A 12 22.54 14.94 -41.22
CA PHE A 12 23.69 14.14 -41.68
C PHE A 12 23.96 12.82 -40.93
N GLY A 13 22.96 12.24 -40.25
CA GLY A 13 23.04 10.88 -39.70
C GLY A 13 23.53 10.78 -38.25
N TYR A 14 23.76 11.89 -37.57
CA TYR A 14 24.02 11.92 -36.13
C TYR A 14 22.91 12.69 -35.41
N ALA A 15 22.44 12.13 -34.29
CA ALA A 15 21.57 12.83 -33.35
C ALA A 15 22.45 13.45 -32.27
N GLU A 16 22.38 14.77 -32.11
CA GLU A 16 23.14 15.49 -31.11
C GLU A 16 22.21 16.08 -30.04
N TYR A 17 22.69 16.09 -28.80
CA TYR A 17 22.05 16.83 -27.72
C TYR A 17 22.78 18.16 -27.58
N GLU A 18 22.07 19.26 -27.80
CA GLU A 18 22.59 20.61 -27.61
C GLU A 18 22.04 21.22 -26.33
N LEU A 19 22.77 22.17 -25.75
CA LEU A 19 22.25 22.97 -24.67
C LEU A 19 21.12 23.88 -25.16
N VAL A 20 20.06 23.99 -24.36
CA VAL A 20 18.99 24.97 -24.61
C VAL A 20 19.61 26.37 -24.58
N ARG A 21 19.17 27.25 -25.49
CA ARG A 21 19.72 28.60 -25.61
C ARG A 21 19.61 29.36 -24.28
N GLY A 22 20.74 29.82 -23.76
CA GLY A 22 20.82 30.52 -22.48
C GLY A 22 21.04 29.63 -21.25
N ALA A 23 21.20 28.32 -21.42
CA ALA A 23 21.64 27.43 -20.35
C ALA A 23 23.10 27.71 -19.99
N ASP A 24 23.39 27.71 -18.68
CA ASP A 24 24.76 27.84 -18.16
C ASP A 24 25.49 26.49 -18.20
N GLU A 25 26.62 26.42 -18.89
CA GLU A 25 27.41 25.19 -19.03
C GLU A 25 27.88 24.65 -17.68
N GLN A 26 28.24 25.54 -16.76
CA GLN A 26 28.72 25.16 -15.44
C GLN A 26 27.59 24.54 -14.59
N ASP A 27 26.37 25.08 -14.66
CA ASP A 27 25.18 24.47 -14.04
C ASP A 27 24.90 23.07 -14.61
N VAL A 28 25.00 22.89 -15.94
CA VAL A 28 24.80 21.58 -16.58
C VAL A 28 25.81 20.55 -16.07
N ILE A 29 27.09 20.90 -16.07
CA ILE A 29 28.17 20.03 -15.58
C ILE A 29 27.95 19.72 -14.09
N SER A 30 27.61 20.71 -13.28
CA SER A 30 27.36 20.53 -11.86
C SER A 30 26.15 19.62 -11.60
N ARG A 31 25.10 19.72 -12.41
CA ARG A 31 23.92 18.82 -12.35
C ARG A 31 24.25 17.40 -12.76
N LEU A 32 25.07 17.22 -13.80
CA LEU A 32 25.52 15.90 -14.24
C LEU A 32 26.39 15.25 -13.16
N GLY A 33 27.38 15.98 -12.63
CA GLY A 33 28.22 15.50 -11.54
C GLY A 33 27.40 15.09 -10.31
N ARG A 34 26.39 15.90 -9.92
CA ARG A 34 25.47 15.53 -8.83
C ARG A 34 24.66 14.26 -9.10
N TYR A 35 24.33 13.97 -10.35
CA TYR A 35 23.67 12.71 -10.72
C TYR A 35 24.66 11.55 -10.67
N GLU A 36 25.85 11.72 -11.23
CA GLU A 36 26.92 10.71 -11.21
C GLU A 36 27.37 10.36 -9.79
N ASP A 37 27.41 11.35 -8.89
CA ASP A 37 27.68 11.17 -7.45
C ASP A 37 26.66 10.25 -6.75
N THR A 38 25.46 10.07 -7.33
CA THR A 38 24.50 9.10 -6.79
C THR A 38 24.91 7.65 -7.05
N GLY A 39 25.81 7.42 -8.01
CA GLY A 39 26.29 6.10 -8.41
C GLY A 39 25.27 5.26 -9.19
N TYR A 40 24.08 5.80 -9.50
CA TYR A 40 23.04 5.10 -10.25
C TYR A 40 23.21 5.28 -11.75
N THR A 41 23.10 4.19 -12.50
CA THR A 41 22.94 4.27 -13.96
C THR A 41 21.46 4.46 -14.34
N PRO A 42 21.17 4.89 -15.58
CA PRO A 42 19.79 4.91 -16.09
C PRO A 42 19.09 3.54 -15.98
N GLU A 43 19.83 2.44 -16.21
CA GLU A 43 19.32 1.08 -16.09
C GLU A 43 18.96 0.70 -14.65
N ASP A 44 19.74 1.17 -13.66
CA ASP A 44 19.40 0.97 -12.25
C ASP A 44 18.09 1.69 -11.90
N PHE A 45 17.89 2.90 -12.42
CA PHE A 45 16.64 3.65 -12.21
C PHE A 45 15.44 2.95 -12.84
N ASP A 46 15.59 2.44 -14.07
CA ASP A 46 14.56 1.64 -14.74
C ASP A 46 14.24 0.36 -13.97
N ARG A 47 15.25 -0.33 -13.44
CA ARG A 47 15.09 -1.52 -12.60
C ARG A 47 14.31 -1.16 -11.32
N LEU A 48 14.72 -0.12 -10.62
CA LEU A 48 14.05 0.35 -9.39
C LEU A 48 12.58 0.72 -9.66
N CYS A 49 12.29 1.38 -10.78
CA CYS A 49 10.91 1.70 -11.17
C CYS A 49 10.05 0.45 -11.41
N ARG A 50 10.62 -0.58 -12.06
CA ARG A 50 9.95 -1.86 -12.30
C ARG A 50 9.69 -2.62 -11.01
N GLU A 51 10.71 -2.76 -10.16
CA GLU A 51 10.60 -3.43 -8.86
C GLU A 51 9.57 -2.74 -7.96
N MET A 52 9.60 -1.41 -7.88
CA MET A 52 8.62 -0.64 -7.11
C MET A 52 7.19 -0.83 -7.64
N SER A 53 7.02 -0.88 -8.96
CA SER A 53 5.72 -1.14 -9.58
C SER A 53 5.20 -2.54 -9.28
N GLN A 54 6.07 -3.56 -9.33
CA GLN A 54 5.72 -4.93 -8.97
C GLN A 54 5.31 -5.05 -7.50
N ILE A 55 6.07 -4.41 -6.60
CA ILE A 55 5.75 -4.37 -5.18
C ILE A 55 4.38 -3.73 -4.98
N ARG A 56 4.14 -2.54 -5.55
CA ARG A 56 2.84 -1.85 -5.47
C ARG A 56 1.68 -2.72 -5.93
N LEU A 57 1.81 -3.37 -7.08
CA LEU A 57 0.79 -4.28 -7.60
C LEU A 57 0.57 -5.48 -6.68
N SER A 58 1.64 -6.06 -6.12
CA SER A 58 1.56 -7.23 -5.23
C SER A 58 0.82 -6.95 -3.91
N VAL A 59 0.88 -5.71 -3.42
CA VAL A 59 0.21 -5.29 -2.18
C VAL A 59 -1.08 -4.49 -2.43
N GLY A 60 -1.46 -4.27 -3.69
CA GLY A 60 -2.66 -3.50 -4.05
C GLY A 60 -2.53 -2.00 -3.79
N ALA A 61 -1.32 -1.45 -3.76
CA ALA A 61 -1.08 -0.03 -3.55
C ALA A 61 -1.17 0.78 -4.86
N ASP A 62 -2.14 1.68 -4.91
CA ASP A 62 -2.42 2.58 -6.04
C ASP A 62 -1.54 3.83 -6.07
N THR A 63 -0.90 4.20 -4.96
CA THR A 63 0.00 5.36 -4.82
C THR A 63 1.23 5.04 -3.97
N TYR A 64 2.23 5.91 -3.99
CA TYR A 64 3.39 5.77 -3.10
C TYR A 64 2.99 5.97 -1.64
N GLU A 65 2.08 6.89 -1.37
CA GLU A 65 1.53 7.18 -0.05
C GLU A 65 0.80 5.96 0.51
N HIS A 66 -0.03 5.29 -0.30
CA HIS A 66 -0.69 4.05 0.10
C HIS A 66 0.31 2.91 0.36
N LEU A 67 1.35 2.76 -0.47
CA LEU A 67 2.43 1.79 -0.19
C LEU A 67 3.14 2.11 1.13
N ARG A 68 3.41 3.39 1.37
CA ARG A 68 4.06 3.87 2.59
C ARG A 68 3.19 3.55 3.81
N GLU A 69 1.89 3.82 3.77
CA GLU A 69 0.94 3.45 4.83
C GLU A 69 0.95 1.95 5.12
N ILE A 70 0.96 1.11 4.06
CA ILE A 70 1.07 -0.34 4.19
C ILE A 70 2.38 -0.72 4.90
N VAL A 71 3.53 -0.16 4.49
CA VAL A 71 4.83 -0.45 5.11
C VAL A 71 4.89 0.01 6.56
N TYR A 72 4.34 1.17 6.90
CA TYR A 72 4.24 1.63 8.29
C TYR A 72 3.34 0.73 9.13
N ALA A 73 2.22 0.27 8.57
CA ALA A 73 1.34 -0.68 9.25
C ALA A 73 2.07 -2.00 9.60
N TYR A 74 3.05 -2.43 8.79
CA TYR A 74 3.88 -3.60 9.09
C TYR A 74 5.03 -3.31 10.07
N LYS A 75 5.48 -2.06 10.20
CA LYS A 75 6.62 -1.67 11.04
C LYS A 75 6.35 -1.85 12.54
N ASP A 76 5.09 -1.68 12.96
CA ASP A 76 4.63 -1.86 14.33
C ASP A 76 4.08 -3.28 14.59
N GLY A 77 4.33 -4.20 13.67
CA GLY A 77 3.91 -5.60 13.73
C GLY A 77 2.91 -5.94 12.63
N TYR A 78 2.87 -7.21 12.27
CA TYR A 78 1.99 -7.70 11.23
C TYR A 78 0.51 -7.54 11.65
N PRO A 79 -0.37 -6.88 10.86
CA PRO A 79 -1.80 -6.88 11.15
C PRO A 79 -2.28 -8.33 11.17
N PRO A 80 -3.04 -8.75 12.19
CA PRO A 80 -3.37 -10.16 12.40
C PRO A 80 -4.16 -10.81 11.24
N CYS A 81 -4.70 -10.01 10.32
CA CYS A 81 -5.31 -10.46 9.06
C CYS A 81 -5.06 -9.47 7.91
N LYS A 82 -5.12 -9.95 6.66
CA LYS A 82 -4.98 -9.18 5.42
C LYS A 82 -6.34 -8.79 4.85
N VAL A 83 -6.35 -7.77 3.97
CA VAL A 83 -7.48 -7.54 3.06
C VAL A 83 -7.72 -8.82 2.24
N GLY A 84 -8.98 -9.24 2.16
CA GLY A 84 -9.38 -10.49 1.50
C GLY A 84 -9.48 -11.69 2.43
N ASP A 85 -8.90 -11.65 3.64
CA ASP A 85 -9.04 -12.73 4.62
C ASP A 85 -10.48 -12.85 5.13
N VAL A 86 -10.83 -14.04 5.57
CA VAL A 86 -12.12 -14.34 6.18
C VAL A 86 -11.95 -14.32 7.70
N VAL A 87 -12.79 -13.54 8.35
CA VAL A 87 -12.87 -13.42 9.81
C VAL A 87 -14.27 -13.74 10.30
N TYR A 88 -14.37 -14.17 11.56
CA TYR A 88 -15.60 -14.62 12.19
C TYR A 88 -15.94 -13.72 13.37
N PHE A 89 -17.19 -13.27 13.46
CA PHE A 89 -17.67 -12.38 14.52
C PHE A 89 -18.76 -13.03 15.35
N ILE A 90 -18.69 -12.85 16.66
CA ILE A 90 -19.78 -13.13 17.59
C ILE A 90 -20.41 -11.79 17.98
N ILE A 91 -21.65 -11.55 17.54
CA ILE A 91 -22.29 -10.22 17.64
C ILE A 91 -23.44 -10.22 18.64
N ASN A 92 -24.38 -11.17 18.54
CA ASN A 92 -25.52 -11.29 19.46
C ASN A 92 -26.19 -12.68 19.38
N ASP A 93 -27.07 -12.95 20.34
CA ASP A 93 -27.77 -14.24 20.49
C ASP A 93 -28.64 -14.63 19.28
N TYR A 94 -29.07 -13.67 18.48
CA TYR A 94 -29.90 -13.89 17.30
C TYR A 94 -29.12 -14.26 16.04
N CYS A 95 -27.87 -13.82 15.94
CA CYS A 95 -26.95 -14.16 14.85
C CYS A 95 -25.56 -14.42 15.46
N PRO A 96 -25.39 -15.58 16.10
CA PRO A 96 -24.27 -15.81 17.01
C PRO A 96 -22.91 -15.87 16.33
N MET A 97 -22.86 -16.17 15.02
CA MET A 97 -21.61 -16.16 14.28
C MET A 97 -21.81 -15.61 12.86
N GLN A 98 -21.02 -14.60 12.49
CA GLN A 98 -20.97 -14.05 11.14
C GLN A 98 -19.62 -14.22 10.50
N GLN A 99 -19.61 -14.70 9.27
CA GLN A 99 -18.43 -14.73 8.43
C GLN A 99 -18.36 -13.46 7.59
N LYS A 100 -17.26 -12.71 7.67
CA LYS A 100 -17.02 -11.53 6.84
C LYS A 100 -15.66 -11.57 6.20
N ARG A 101 -15.56 -10.93 5.03
CA ARG A 101 -14.28 -10.74 4.33
C ARG A 101 -13.74 -9.36 4.64
N VAL A 102 -12.47 -9.27 5.00
CA VAL A 102 -11.79 -8.00 5.25
C VAL A 102 -11.75 -7.20 3.96
N LYS A 103 -12.35 -6.01 3.95
CA LYS A 103 -12.38 -5.12 2.77
C LYS A 103 -11.35 -4.00 2.88
N PHE A 104 -11.07 -3.51 4.09
CA PHE A 104 -10.10 -2.45 4.33
C PHE A 104 -9.48 -2.59 5.73
N VAL A 105 -8.19 -2.30 5.85
CA VAL A 105 -7.45 -2.22 7.13
C VAL A 105 -6.92 -0.79 7.23
N GLN A 106 -7.42 -0.01 8.19
CA GLN A 106 -7.06 1.40 8.32
C GLN A 106 -5.87 1.56 9.27
N SER A 107 -4.83 2.29 8.84
CA SER A 107 -3.54 2.40 9.56
C SER A 107 -3.40 3.63 10.48
N ALA A 108 -4.38 4.55 10.50
CA ALA A 108 -4.31 5.77 11.32
C ALA A 108 -4.16 5.50 12.83
N SER A 109 -4.54 4.29 13.23
CA SER A 109 -4.21 3.59 14.46
C SER A 109 -4.25 2.11 14.05
N ILE A 110 -3.20 1.33 14.31
CA ILE A 110 -3.03 -0.11 13.96
C ILE A 110 -4.14 -1.03 14.54
N ASP A 111 -5.15 -0.41 15.12
CA ASP A 111 -6.21 -0.98 15.92
C ASP A 111 -7.56 -0.79 15.23
N SER A 112 -7.72 -0.62 13.91
CA SER A 112 -9.09 -0.64 13.35
C SER A 112 -9.23 -1.32 11.99
N ILE A 113 -10.05 -2.36 11.97
CA ILE A 113 -10.46 -3.11 10.78
C ILE A 113 -11.88 -2.68 10.43
N SER A 114 -12.06 -2.22 9.19
CA SER A 114 -13.33 -1.70 8.67
C SER A 114 -13.91 -2.64 7.62
N PHE A 115 -15.21 -2.95 7.78
CA PHE A 115 -15.94 -3.82 6.86
C PHE A 115 -17.01 -3.02 6.12
N HIS A 116 -17.00 -3.08 4.79
CA HIS A 116 -18.03 -2.42 3.99
C HIS A 116 -19.29 -3.26 3.88
N LYS A 117 -20.44 -2.58 3.86
CA LYS A 117 -21.81 -3.07 4.05
C LYS A 117 -22.17 -4.24 3.12
N ASP A 118 -22.22 -5.46 3.65
CA ASP A 118 -23.01 -6.54 3.06
C ASP A 118 -24.25 -6.72 3.93
N TRP A 119 -25.39 -6.28 3.38
CA TRP A 119 -26.69 -6.29 4.04
C TRP A 119 -27.15 -7.74 4.19
N TRP A 120 -27.51 -8.15 5.42
CA TRP A 120 -28.66 -9.02 5.77
C TRP A 120 -28.68 -9.54 7.21
N CYS A 121 -27.85 -9.02 8.11
CA CYS A 121 -28.15 -9.09 9.54
C CYS A 121 -27.51 -7.89 10.25
N LEU A 122 -28.35 -7.07 10.87
CA LEU A 122 -28.05 -5.84 11.61
C LEU A 122 -27.89 -4.54 10.80
N ASN A 123 -28.61 -3.53 11.28
CA ASN A 123 -28.33 -2.11 11.19
C ASN A 123 -26.97 -1.76 11.87
N THR A 124 -25.90 -2.49 11.57
CA THR A 124 -24.55 -2.14 12.02
C THR A 124 -24.08 -0.95 11.20
N HIS A 125 -24.32 0.22 11.78
CA HIS A 125 -23.51 1.42 11.60
C HIS A 125 -22.03 1.02 11.58
N HIS A 126 -21.20 1.73 10.82
CA HIS A 126 -19.74 1.63 10.79
C HIS A 126 -19.17 1.29 12.18
N ARG A 127 -18.96 0.00 12.47
CA ARG A 127 -18.36 -0.45 13.72
C ARG A 127 -16.93 -0.81 13.37
N ASN A 128 -16.01 0.03 13.84
CA ASN A 128 -14.59 -0.25 13.79
C ASN A 128 -14.30 -1.38 14.77
N TYR A 129 -13.61 -2.42 14.32
CA TYR A 129 -13.14 -3.50 15.18
C TYR A 129 -11.66 -3.33 15.43
N TYR A 130 -11.26 -3.42 16.69
CA TYR A 130 -9.90 -3.15 17.10
C TYR A 130 -9.06 -4.41 17.23
N LYS A 131 -7.73 -4.26 17.28
CA LYS A 131 -6.82 -5.40 17.44
C LYS A 131 -7.12 -6.15 18.75
N GLU A 132 -7.58 -5.43 19.77
CA GLU A 132 -7.97 -5.92 21.09
C GLU A 132 -9.26 -6.75 21.09
N ASP A 133 -10.05 -6.66 20.01
CA ASP A 133 -11.29 -7.44 19.84
C ASP A 133 -11.00 -8.86 19.33
N ILE A 134 -9.78 -9.11 18.85
CA ILE A 134 -9.36 -10.43 18.36
C ILE A 134 -9.23 -11.41 19.51
N GLY A 135 -9.83 -12.58 19.35
CA GLY A 135 -9.93 -13.60 20.38
C GLY A 135 -11.03 -13.34 21.41
N LYS A 136 -11.78 -12.23 21.30
CA LYS A 136 -12.93 -11.92 22.18
C LYS A 136 -14.24 -11.92 21.40
N THR A 137 -14.36 -11.03 20.43
CA THR A 137 -15.57 -10.85 19.61
C THR A 137 -15.30 -11.06 18.13
N MET A 138 -14.02 -11.00 17.71
CA MET A 138 -13.53 -11.27 16.37
C MET A 138 -12.52 -12.42 16.39
N PHE A 139 -12.60 -13.35 15.45
CA PHE A 139 -11.74 -14.54 15.39
C PHE A 139 -11.22 -14.75 13.97
N LEU A 140 -9.97 -15.21 13.86
CA LEU A 140 -9.31 -15.46 12.57
C LEU A 140 -9.72 -16.80 11.99
N THR A 141 -10.13 -17.75 12.83
CA THR A 141 -10.61 -19.06 12.39
C THR A 141 -12.03 -19.34 12.87
N ARG A 142 -12.75 -20.15 12.07
CA ARG A 142 -14.09 -20.61 12.43
C ARG A 142 -14.09 -21.43 13.72
N LYS A 143 -13.08 -22.27 13.90
CA LYS A 143 -12.97 -23.17 15.06
C LYS A 143 -12.84 -22.39 16.36
N GLU A 144 -12.04 -21.33 16.37
CA GLU A 144 -11.91 -20.43 17.53
C GLU A 144 -13.25 -19.75 17.86
N ALA A 145 -13.96 -19.27 16.84
CA ALA A 145 -15.28 -18.67 17.03
C ALA A 145 -16.31 -19.69 17.57
N GLU A 146 -16.32 -20.93 17.07
CA GLU A 146 -17.23 -21.98 17.55
C GLU A 146 -16.93 -22.41 18.99
N ILE A 147 -15.67 -22.38 19.42
CA ILE A 147 -15.29 -22.62 20.83
C ILE A 147 -15.77 -21.48 21.70
N ALA A 148 -15.44 -20.24 21.34
CA ALA A 148 -15.85 -19.06 22.09
C ALA A 148 -17.37 -18.94 22.21
N LEU A 149 -18.11 -19.29 21.15
CA LEU A 149 -19.57 -19.29 21.19
C LEU A 149 -20.14 -20.30 22.19
N LYS A 150 -19.51 -21.46 22.37
CA LYS A 150 -19.92 -22.46 23.37
C LYS A 150 -19.59 -22.05 24.80
N GLU A 151 -18.63 -21.16 25.00
CA GLU A 151 -18.29 -20.63 26.33
C GLU A 151 -19.20 -19.47 26.74
N VAL A 152 -19.86 -18.82 25.77
CA VAL A 152 -20.77 -17.68 25.99
C VAL A 152 -22.24 -18.12 26.16
N VAL A 153 -22.60 -19.33 25.73
CA VAL A 153 -23.96 -19.92 25.85
C VAL A 153 -24.02 -20.89 27.04
#